data_AF-S4PP76-F1
#
_entry.id   AF-S4PP76-F1
#
_cell.length_a   1.000
_cell.length_b   1.000
_cell.length_c   1.000
_cell.angle_alpha   90.00
_cell.angle_beta   90.00
_cell.angle_gamma   90.00
#
_symmetry.space_group_name_H-M   'P 1'
#
loop_
_entity.id
_entity.type
_entity.pdbx_description
1 polymer ?
#
loop_
_entity_poly.entity_id
_entity_poly.type
_entity_poly.pdbx_seq_one_letter_code
_entity_poly.pdbx_strand_id
1 'polypeptide(L)'
;MSARLRNLNPYELHKYLVNVYCLNAKGSTVLLKRDTSGDRTDLDVIRENHKFLWEEDEVADTWEKQLAKKYYDKLFKEYCICDLS
;
A
#
# COMPACT_ATOMS: atom_id res chain seq x y z
N MET A 1 21.52 -35.36 0.13
CA MET A 1 21.07 -34.17 0.91
C MET A 1 22.24 -33.66 1.73
N SER A 2 22.68 -32.41 1.51
CA SER A 2 23.93 -31.86 2.07
C SER A 2 23.95 -31.92 3.61
N ALA A 3 25.03 -32.40 4.21
CA ALA A 3 25.17 -32.60 5.66
C ALA A 3 24.97 -31.32 6.48
N ARG A 4 25.20 -30.15 5.87
CA ARG A 4 24.98 -28.83 6.49
C ARG A 4 23.53 -28.55 6.84
N LEU A 5 22.55 -29.13 6.13
CA LEU A 5 21.13 -28.85 6.34
C LEU A 5 20.56 -29.50 7.59
N ARG A 6 21.18 -30.59 8.05
CA ARG A 6 20.74 -31.35 9.23
C ARG A 6 21.10 -30.70 10.56
N ASN A 7 22.03 -29.75 10.55
CA ASN A 7 22.52 -29.07 11.75
C ASN A 7 21.91 -27.67 11.94
N LEU A 8 21.01 -27.24 11.06
CA LEU A 8 20.35 -25.95 11.14
C LEU A 8 19.18 -26.00 12.12
N ASN A 9 18.97 -24.91 12.85
CA ASN A 9 17.74 -24.71 13.62
C ASN A 9 16.53 -24.77 12.65
N PRO A 10 15.38 -25.34 13.04
CA PRO A 10 14.14 -25.32 12.26
C PRO A 10 13.84 -24.00 11.52
N TYR A 11 14.05 -22.85 12.16
CA TYR A 11 13.88 -21.54 11.52
C TYR A 11 14.88 -21.29 10.39
N GLU A 12 16.16 -21.58 10.62
CA GLU A 12 17.22 -21.38 9.64
C GLU A 12 17.09 -22.36 8.45
N LEU A 13 16.65 -23.59 8.73
CA LEU A 13 16.32 -24.57 7.70
C LEU A 13 15.18 -24.08 6.82
N HIS A 14 14.09 -23.59 7.42
CA HIS A 14 12.96 -23.03 6.69
C HIS A 14 13.39 -21.84 5.81
N LYS A 15 14.14 -20.89 6.37
CA LYS A 15 14.66 -19.73 5.63
C LYS A 15 15.54 -20.16 4.45
N TYR A 16 16.42 -21.13 4.66
CA TYR A 16 17.28 -21.67 3.60
C TYR A 16 16.46 -22.32 2.48
N LEU A 17 15.48 -23.17 2.83
CA LEU A 17 14.64 -23.86 1.87
C LEU A 17 13.79 -22.89 1.04
N VAL A 18 13.19 -21.88 1.68
CA VAL A 18 12.45 -20.82 0.99
C VAL A 18 13.37 -20.06 0.03
N ASN A 19 14.56 -19.66 0.46
CA ASN A 19 15.52 -18.96 -0.41
C ASN A 19 15.93 -19.80 -1.61
N VAL A 20 16.26 -21.09 -1.40
CA VAL A 20 16.64 -22.01 -2.49
C VAL A 20 15.47 -22.22 -3.45
N TYR A 21 14.26 -22.38 -2.93
CA TYR A 21 13.05 -22.51 -3.74
C TYR A 21 12.79 -21.26 -4.59
N CYS A 22 12.85 -20.07 -3.97
CA CYS A 22 12.67 -18.78 -4.65
C CYS A 22 13.73 -18.51 -5.72
N LEU A 23 14.99 -18.87 -5.48
CA LEU A 23 16.11 -18.59 -6.39
C LEU A 23 16.22 -19.59 -7.54
N ASN A 24 15.92 -20.87 -7.30
CA ASN A 24 16.15 -21.91 -8.30
C ASN A 24 14.93 -22.18 -9.19
N ALA A 25 13.72 -21.92 -8.72
CA ALA A 25 12.52 -22.15 -9.50
C ALA A 25 12.10 -20.86 -10.21
N LYS A 26 12.55 -20.69 -11.46
CA LYS A 26 12.15 -19.56 -12.33
C LYS A 26 10.62 -19.45 -12.36
N GLY A 27 10.08 -18.33 -11.89
CA GLY A 27 8.64 -18.06 -11.82
C GLY A 27 7.93 -18.45 -10.52
N SER A 28 8.60 -19.08 -9.55
CA SER A 28 7.96 -19.49 -8.28
C SER A 28 7.66 -18.34 -7.32
N THR A 29 8.28 -17.18 -7.53
CA THR A 29 7.93 -15.95 -6.80
C THR A 29 6.54 -15.42 -7.19
N VAL A 30 5.98 -15.83 -8.33
CA VAL A 30 4.60 -15.49 -8.72
C VAL A 30 3.60 -16.16 -7.78
N LEU A 31 3.85 -17.39 -7.34
CA LEU A 31 3.01 -18.11 -6.37
C LEU A 31 3.06 -17.49 -4.97
N LEU A 32 4.15 -16.79 -4.65
CA LEU A 32 4.34 -16.06 -3.39
C LEU A 32 3.79 -14.64 -3.44
N LYS A 33 3.35 -14.17 -4.61
CA LYS A 33 2.81 -12.83 -4.76
C LYS A 33 1.45 -12.79 -4.06
N ARG A 34 1.37 -11.98 -3.01
CA ARG A 34 0.09 -11.65 -2.36
C ARG A 34 -0.88 -11.07 -3.40
N ASP A 35 -2.13 -11.49 -3.32
CA ASP A 35 -3.22 -10.86 -4.06
C ASP A 35 -3.51 -9.48 -3.47
N THR A 36 -3.35 -8.44 -4.29
CA THR A 36 -3.58 -7.04 -3.93
C THR A 36 -4.87 -6.49 -4.57
N SER A 37 -5.67 -7.33 -5.23
CA SER A 37 -6.86 -6.88 -5.97
C SER A 37 -7.98 -6.35 -5.07
N GLY A 38 -8.07 -6.83 -3.83
CA GLY A 38 -9.04 -6.40 -2.82
C GLY A 38 -8.50 -5.40 -1.81
N ASP A 39 -7.25 -4.94 -1.96
CA ASP A 39 -6.66 -4.00 -1.02
C ASP A 39 -7.28 -2.60 -1.22
N ARG A 40 -7.98 -2.10 -0.20
CA ARG A 40 -8.50 -0.72 -0.19
C ARG A 40 -7.33 0.23 -0.09
N THR A 41 -7.10 1.03 -1.14
CA THR A 41 -6.03 2.03 -1.13
C THR A 41 -6.53 3.39 -0.66
N ASP A 42 -5.63 4.23 -0.17
CA ASP A 42 -5.92 5.62 0.16
C ASP A 42 -6.55 6.36 -1.04
N LEU A 43 -6.17 5.99 -2.26
CA LEU A 43 -6.69 6.57 -3.49
C LEU A 43 -8.17 6.21 -3.72
N ASP A 44 -8.58 4.99 -3.36
CA ASP A 44 -9.98 4.57 -3.43
C ASP A 44 -10.81 5.28 -2.36
N VAL A 45 -10.28 5.41 -1.14
CA VAL A 45 -10.90 6.18 -0.05
C VAL A 45 -11.17 7.62 -0.47
N ILE A 46 -10.18 8.26 -1.10
CA ILE A 46 -10.30 9.61 -1.62
C ILE A 46 -11.36 9.63 -2.73
N ARG A 47 -11.32 8.72 -3.72
CA ARG A 47 -12.30 8.69 -4.82
C ARG A 47 -13.75 8.53 -4.31
N GLU A 48 -13.96 7.73 -3.28
CA GLU A 48 -15.28 7.50 -2.67
C GLU A 48 -15.82 8.72 -1.90
N ASN A 49 -14.95 9.42 -1.17
CA ASN A 49 -15.34 10.53 -0.28
C ASN A 49 -14.99 11.91 -0.84
N HIS A 50 -14.50 11.97 -2.08
CA HIS A 50 -14.09 13.22 -2.71
C HIS A 50 -15.29 14.14 -2.90
N LYS A 51 -15.17 15.36 -2.38
CA LYS A 51 -16.08 16.46 -2.66
C LYS A 51 -15.31 17.59 -3.33
N PHE A 52 -15.89 18.12 -4.40
CA PHE A 52 -15.29 19.23 -5.14
C PHE A 52 -15.48 20.57 -4.42
N LEU A 53 -16.64 20.79 -3.81
CA LEU A 53 -16.93 21.93 -2.94
C LEU A 53 -17.03 21.41 -1.52
N TRP A 54 -16.08 21.79 -0.68
CA TRP A 54 -16.17 21.65 0.78
C TRP A 54 -16.65 22.98 1.34
N GLU A 55 -17.81 22.97 2.00
CA GLU A 55 -18.27 24.13 2.77
C GLU A 55 -17.42 24.28 4.04
N GLU A 56 -17.13 25.51 4.47
CA GLU A 56 -16.26 25.78 5.63
C GLU A 56 -16.76 25.13 6.92
N ASP A 57 -18.09 25.02 7.08
CA ASP A 57 -18.76 24.43 8.24
C ASP A 57 -18.88 22.90 8.18
N GLU A 58 -18.42 22.24 7.11
CA GLU A 58 -18.56 20.79 6.98
C GLU A 58 -17.50 20.04 7.82
N VAL A 59 -17.98 19.39 8.89
CA VAL A 59 -17.16 18.58 9.79
C VAL A 59 -16.91 17.20 9.19
N ALA A 60 -15.62 16.85 9.05
CA ALA A 60 -15.21 15.53 8.63
C ALA A 60 -15.26 14.55 9.82
N ASP A 61 -16.41 13.93 10.02
CA ASP A 61 -16.68 13.04 11.16
C ASP A 61 -15.94 11.69 11.11
N THR A 62 -15.48 11.29 9.92
CA THR A 62 -14.81 10.00 9.67
C THR A 62 -13.39 10.22 9.16
N TRP A 63 -12.49 9.28 9.46
CA TRP A 63 -11.10 9.35 9.04
C TRP A 63 -10.97 9.45 7.51
N GLU A 64 -11.81 8.73 6.78
CA GLU A 64 -11.86 8.79 5.32
C GLU A 64 -12.17 10.20 4.79
N LYS A 65 -13.15 10.87 5.40
CA LYS A 65 -13.49 12.26 5.05
C LYS A 65 -12.38 13.24 5.43
N GLN A 66 -11.67 13.01 6.53
CA GLN A 66 -10.53 13.84 6.94
C GLN A 66 -9.37 13.70 5.95
N LEU A 67 -9.10 12.48 5.48
CA LEU A 67 -8.11 12.22 4.45
C LEU A 67 -8.46 12.95 3.14
N ALA A 68 -9.72 12.85 2.70
CA ALA A 68 -10.21 13.54 1.51
C ALA A 68 -10.14 15.06 1.64
N LYS A 69 -10.53 15.64 2.78
CA LYS A 69 -10.45 17.09 3.05
C LYS A 69 -9.00 17.59 3.02
N LYS A 70 -8.07 16.85 3.64
CA LYS A 70 -6.63 17.19 3.61
C LYS A 70 -6.07 17.18 2.18
N TYR A 71 -6.51 16.23 1.36
CA TYR A 71 -6.13 16.16 -0.06
C TYR A 71 -6.67 17.36 -0.85
N TYR A 72 -7.94 17.72 -0.63
CA TYR A 72 -8.56 18.91 -1.21
C TYR A 72 -7.81 20.20 -0.82
N ASP A 73 -7.53 20.41 0.47
CA ASP A 73 -6.81 21.59 0.96
C ASP A 73 -5.41 21.71 0.35
N LYS A 74 -4.74 20.57 0.13
CA LYS A 74 -3.43 20.53 -0.54
C LYS A 74 -3.56 20.92 -2.01
N LEU A 75 -4.54 20.34 -2.73
CA LEU A 75 -4.79 20.63 -4.14
C LEU A 75 -5.13 22.12 -4.35
N PHE A 76 -5.99 22.67 -3.48
CA PHE A 76 -6.42 24.05 -3.54
C PHE A 76 -5.28 25.02 -3.22
N LYS A 77 -4.44 24.72 -2.21
CA LYS A 77 -3.26 25.55 -1.91
C LYS A 77 -2.26 25.58 -3.08
N GLU A 78 -2.04 24.45 -3.75
CA GLU A 78 -1.17 24.40 -4.93
C GLU A 78 -1.79 25.21 -6.10
N TYR A 79 -3.10 25.12 -6.33
CA TYR A 79 -3.79 25.91 -7.36
C TYR A 79 -3.90 27.40 -7.03
N CYS A 80 -4.01 27.79 -5.76
CA CYS A 80 -3.97 29.20 -5.33
C CYS A 80 -2.59 29.84 -5.49
N ILE A 81 -1.51 29.06 -5.58
CA ILE A 81 -0.15 29.57 -5.82
C ILE A 81 0.14 29.68 -7.32
N CYS A 82 -0.55 28.89 -8.16
CA CYS A 82 -0.59 29.12 -9.60
C CYS A 82 -1.49 30.31 -9.90
N ASP A 83 -0.90 31.49 -9.88
CA ASP A 83 -1.46 32.74 -10.36
C ASP A 83 -2.26 32.50 -11.65
N LEU A 84 -3.59 32.63 -11.56
CA LEU A 84 -4.52 32.68 -12.71
C LEU A 84 -4.50 34.08 -13.35
N SER A 85 -3.30 34.70 -13.40
CA SER A 85 -3.06 35.98 -14.08
C SER A 85 -2.68 35.77 -15.54
#